data_AF-A0A832JPJ5-F1
#
_entry.id   AF-A0A832JPJ5-F1
#
_cell.length_a   1.000
_cell.length_b   1.000
_cell.length_c   1.000
_cell.angle_alpha   90.00
_cell.angle_beta   90.00
_cell.angle_gamma   90.00
#
_symmetry.space_group_name_H-M   'P 1'
#
loop_
_entity.id
_entity.type
_entity.pdbx_description
1 polymer ?
#
loop_
_entity_poly.entity_id
_entity_poly.type
_entity_poly.pdbx_seq_one_letter_code
_entity_poly.pdbx_strand_id
1 'polypeptide(L)'
;MHFLKAASRRSSVGGGSERRPLVLWPVYFEAGKSRSEGRKVPAHLAVKGVTAEAILKAAKAAGYEAEFDPDAKHPACWFESSGRVLVRTNQRKTEVLRRVALELKRMQPQAAR
;
A
#
# COMPACT_ATOMS: atom_id res chain seq x y z
N MET A 1 19.48 2.57 -40.14
CA MET A 1 19.50 3.01 -38.72
C MET A 1 18.36 4.00 -38.50
N HIS A 2 17.14 3.53 -38.22
CA HIS A 2 16.03 4.39 -37.81
C HIS A 2 15.38 3.75 -36.57
N PHE A 3 15.67 4.35 -35.42
CA PHE A 3 15.13 3.98 -34.12
C PHE A 3 13.62 4.31 -34.10
N LEU A 4 12.79 3.28 -34.01
CA LEU A 4 11.36 3.43 -33.76
C LEU A 4 11.16 3.96 -32.32
N LYS A 5 10.59 5.17 -32.23
CA LYS A 5 10.12 5.79 -30.98
C LYS A 5 9.19 4.83 -30.23
N ALA A 6 9.54 4.55 -28.98
CA ALA A 6 8.65 3.93 -28.01
C ALA A 6 7.41 4.80 -27.82
N ALA A 7 6.26 4.29 -28.24
CA ALA A 7 4.97 4.90 -27.96
C ALA A 7 4.67 4.75 -26.48
N SER A 8 4.92 5.83 -25.73
CA SER A 8 4.34 6.09 -24.41
C SER A 8 2.83 5.87 -24.50
N ARG A 9 2.35 4.73 -23.97
CA ARG A 9 0.92 4.54 -23.73
C ARG A 9 0.54 5.48 -22.59
N ARG A 10 0.09 6.68 -22.97
CA ARG A 10 -0.83 7.49 -22.18
C ARG A 10 -1.97 6.57 -21.75
N SER A 11 -2.01 6.20 -20.47
CA SER A 11 -3.23 5.70 -19.89
C SER A 11 -4.18 6.88 -19.71
N SER A 12 -5.20 6.84 -20.54
CA SER A 12 -6.39 7.69 -20.57
C SER A 12 -6.83 8.12 -19.17
N VAL A 13 -6.98 9.44 -19.02
CA VAL A 13 -7.81 10.07 -18.00
C VAL A 13 -9.20 9.42 -18.08
N GLY A 14 -9.59 8.74 -17.00
CA GLY A 14 -10.95 8.27 -16.77
C GLY A 14 -11.53 9.07 -15.63
N GLY A 15 -12.52 9.92 -15.91
CA GLY A 15 -13.23 10.70 -14.91
C GLY A 15 -13.82 9.79 -13.83
N GLY A 16 -13.38 9.98 -12.60
CA GLY A 16 -13.91 9.29 -11.43
C GLY A 16 -14.27 10.33 -10.40
N SER A 17 -15.53 10.33 -9.95
CA SER A 17 -16.00 11.07 -8.77
C SER A 17 -14.90 11.18 -7.73
N GLU A 18 -14.56 12.40 -7.33
CA GLU A 18 -13.39 12.80 -6.53
C GLU A 18 -13.43 12.18 -5.11
N ARG A 19 -13.28 10.85 -5.03
CA ARG A 19 -13.20 10.13 -3.77
C ARG A 19 -11.80 10.35 -3.23
N ARG A 20 -11.74 10.87 -2.01
CA ARG A 20 -10.49 11.05 -1.27
C ARG A 20 -9.70 9.74 -1.31
N PRO A 21 -8.38 9.78 -1.59
CA PRO A 21 -7.57 8.58 -1.65
C PRO A 21 -7.62 7.83 -0.32
N LEU A 22 -7.55 6.50 -0.41
CA LEU A 22 -7.49 5.65 0.77
C LEU A 22 -6.11 5.76 1.41
N VAL A 23 -6.08 6.13 2.68
CA VAL A 23 -4.84 6.12 3.47
C VAL A 23 -4.57 4.72 3.99
N LEU A 24 -3.39 4.20 3.68
CA LEU A 24 -2.82 2.96 4.19
C LEU A 24 -1.65 3.27 5.11
N TRP A 25 -1.78 2.85 6.37
CA TRP A 25 -0.72 2.95 7.38
C TRP A 25 -0.06 1.58 7.59
N PRO A 26 1.26 1.54 7.87
CA PRO A 26 1.97 0.30 8.25
C PRO A 26 1.26 -0.52 9.32
N VAL A 27 0.79 0.14 10.39
CA VAL A 27 0.10 -0.49 11.52
C VAL A 27 -1.14 -1.32 11.11
N TYR A 28 -1.74 -1.04 9.95
CA TYR A 28 -2.89 -1.80 9.46
C TYR A 28 -2.56 -3.24 9.09
N PHE A 29 -1.30 -3.50 8.74
CA PHE A 29 -0.79 -4.77 8.26
C PHE A 29 0.12 -5.48 9.27
N GLU A 30 0.47 -4.80 10.37
CA GLU A 30 1.39 -5.32 11.37
C GLU A 30 0.86 -6.56 12.10
N ALA A 31 1.63 -7.64 12.06
CA ALA A 31 1.32 -8.87 12.77
C ALA A 31 1.52 -8.74 14.29
N GLY A 32 2.47 -7.89 14.71
CA GLY A 32 2.75 -7.64 16.13
C GLY A 32 1.70 -6.78 16.85
N LYS A 33 0.75 -6.21 16.12
CA LYS A 33 -0.28 -5.33 16.67
C LYS A 33 -1.65 -6.01 16.67
N SER A 34 -2.41 -5.83 17.74
CA SER A 34 -3.80 -6.30 17.84
C SER A 34 -4.77 -5.43 17.03
N ARG A 35 -6.04 -5.83 16.96
CA ARG A 35 -7.08 -5.04 16.27
C ARG A 35 -7.35 -3.70 16.96
N SER A 36 -7.28 -3.66 18.30
CA SER A 36 -7.41 -2.45 19.10
C SER A 36 -6.21 -1.52 18.94
N GLU A 37 -5.02 -2.06 18.66
CA GLU A 37 -3.80 -1.27 18.39
C GLU A 37 -3.67 -0.81 16.92
N GLY A 38 -4.63 -1.14 16.05
CA GLY A 38 -4.72 -0.59 14.71
C GLY A 38 -4.64 -1.59 13.57
N ARG A 39 -4.32 -2.87 13.82
CA ARG A 39 -4.33 -3.89 12.76
C ARG A 39 -5.72 -4.02 12.14
N LYS A 40 -5.82 -3.86 10.82
CA LYS A 40 -7.10 -3.94 10.09
C LYS A 40 -7.27 -5.22 9.29
N VAL A 41 -6.17 -5.95 9.02
CA VAL A 41 -6.20 -7.22 8.30
C VAL A 41 -6.33 -8.42 9.25
N PRO A 42 -6.82 -9.58 8.76
CA PRO A 42 -6.78 -10.84 9.52
C PRO A 42 -5.34 -11.21 9.91
N ALA A 43 -5.16 -11.87 11.05
CA ALA A 43 -3.83 -12.22 11.55
C ALA A 43 -3.00 -13.07 10.57
N HIS A 44 -3.65 -13.97 9.82
CA HIS A 44 -2.98 -14.81 8.82
C HIS A 44 -2.49 -14.04 7.57
N LEU A 45 -2.97 -12.81 7.34
CA LEU A 45 -2.50 -11.91 6.28
C LEU A 45 -1.58 -10.80 6.82
N ALA A 46 -1.45 -10.69 8.14
CA ALA A 46 -0.58 -9.70 8.75
C ALA A 46 0.89 -10.11 8.59
N VAL A 47 1.77 -9.12 8.47
CA VAL A 47 3.20 -9.28 8.23
C VAL A 47 3.96 -8.52 9.32
N LYS A 48 5.13 -9.01 9.74
CA LYS A 48 5.98 -8.32 10.73
C LYS A 48 6.88 -7.31 10.01
N GLY A 49 7.09 -6.13 10.61
CA GLY A 49 8.07 -5.16 10.11
C GLY A 49 7.67 -4.51 8.78
N VAL A 50 6.40 -4.22 8.62
CA VAL A 50 5.83 -3.57 7.44
C VAL A 50 6.29 -2.12 7.40
N THR A 51 6.91 -1.73 6.28
CA THR A 51 7.24 -0.34 5.98
C THR A 51 6.25 0.25 4.98
N ALA A 52 6.08 1.57 4.93
CA ALA A 52 5.24 2.20 3.92
C ALA A 52 5.77 1.98 2.50
N GLU A 53 7.08 1.86 2.31
CA GLU A 53 7.68 1.49 1.02
C GLU A 53 7.25 0.09 0.56
N ALA A 54 7.21 -0.87 1.47
CA ALA A 54 6.70 -2.21 1.19
C ALA A 54 5.22 -2.16 0.81
N ILE A 55 4.42 -1.35 1.51
CA ILE A 55 3.00 -1.12 1.18
C ILE A 55 2.86 -0.50 -0.21
N LEU A 56 3.69 0.49 -0.57
CA LEU A 56 3.67 1.13 -1.89
C LEU A 56 3.92 0.09 -2.99
N LYS A 57 4.96 -0.72 -2.83
CA LYS A 57 5.31 -1.80 -3.78
C LYS A 57 4.17 -2.80 -3.89
N ALA A 58 3.62 -3.25 -2.76
CA ALA A 58 2.50 -4.19 -2.72
C ALA A 58 1.21 -3.63 -3.33
N ALA A 59 0.91 -2.34 -3.11
CA ALA A 59 -0.25 -1.68 -3.71
C ALA A 59 -0.10 -1.56 -5.23
N LYS A 60 1.09 -1.20 -5.73
CA LYS A 60 1.39 -1.17 -7.16
C LYS A 60 1.31 -2.57 -7.79
N ALA A 61 1.85 -3.59 -7.12
CA ALA A 61 1.76 -4.98 -7.57
C ALA A 61 0.31 -5.50 -7.60
N ALA A 62 -0.53 -5.06 -6.66
CA ALA A 62 -1.96 -5.33 -6.64
C ALA A 62 -2.75 -4.57 -7.74
N GLY A 63 -2.09 -3.76 -8.55
CA GLY A 63 -2.68 -3.02 -9.67
C GLY A 63 -3.31 -1.69 -9.29
N TYR A 64 -2.97 -1.12 -8.13
CA TYR A 64 -3.47 0.18 -7.71
C TYR A 64 -2.54 1.34 -8.06
N GLU A 65 -3.14 2.49 -8.34
CA GLU A 65 -2.44 3.76 -8.34
C GLU A 65 -2.17 4.18 -6.90
N ALA A 66 -0.90 4.18 -6.50
CA ALA A 66 -0.46 4.44 -5.14
C ALA A 66 0.69 5.45 -5.10
N GLU A 67 0.58 6.41 -4.19
CA GLU A 67 1.56 7.46 -3.93
C GLU A 67 2.13 7.29 -2.52
N PHE A 68 3.44 7.44 -2.38
CA PHE A 68 4.10 7.46 -1.09
C PHE A 68 4.26 8.90 -0.63
N ASP A 69 3.83 9.16 0.58
CA ASP A 69 3.97 10.45 1.24
C ASP A 69 5.02 10.27 2.36
N PRO A 70 6.31 10.55 2.06
CA PRO A 70 7.42 10.40 3.00
C PRO A 70 7.38 11.41 4.14
N ASP A 71 6.75 12.57 3.93
CA ASP A 71 6.76 13.69 4.86
C ASP A 71 5.62 13.62 5.89
N ALA A 72 4.67 12.70 5.72
CA ALA A 72 3.57 12.47 6.64
C ALA A 72 4.04 11.85 7.97
N LYS A 73 4.05 12.66 9.03
CA LYS A 73 4.30 12.23 10.42
C LYS A 73 3.01 11.83 11.13
N HIS A 74 3.01 10.70 11.83
CA HIS A 74 1.88 10.28 12.65
C HIS A 74 1.82 11.12 13.95
N PRO A 75 0.68 11.75 14.31
CA PRO A 75 0.60 12.66 15.47
C PRO A 75 0.97 12.03 16.83
N ALA A 76 0.78 10.72 16.98
CA ALA A 76 1.12 10.00 18.22
C ALA A 76 2.56 9.42 18.25
N CYS A 77 3.25 9.38 17.11
CA CYS A 77 4.61 8.82 16.99
C CYS A 77 5.42 9.69 16.03
N TRP A 78 5.69 10.94 16.44
CA TRP A 78 6.41 11.93 15.64
C TRP A 78 7.88 11.56 15.33
N PHE A 79 8.44 10.56 16.04
CA PHE A 79 9.80 10.07 15.88
C PHE A 79 9.95 8.93 14.85
N GLU A 80 8.86 8.21 14.54
CA GLU A 80 8.88 7.14 13.54
C GLU A 80 8.37 7.72 12.21
N SER A 81 9.30 8.16 11.37
CA SER A 81 9.09 8.54 9.96
C SER A 81 8.71 7.32 9.12
N SER A 82 7.59 6.69 9.45
CA SER A 82 7.14 5.46 8.79
C SER A 82 6.38 5.75 7.49
N GLY A 83 6.04 7.02 7.22
CA GLY A 83 5.33 7.51 6.03
C GLY A 83 3.93 6.90 5.88
N ARG A 84 3.17 7.36 4.89
CA ARG A 84 1.87 6.78 4.53
C ARG A 84 1.77 6.51 3.05
N VAL A 85 0.88 5.60 2.67
CA VAL A 85 0.57 5.33 1.27
C VAL A 85 -0.86 5.77 0.97
N LEU A 86 -1.01 6.56 -0.08
CA LEU A 86 -2.31 7.02 -0.59
C LEU A 86 -2.67 6.17 -1.80
N VAL A 87 -3.82 5.52 -1.77
CA VAL A 87 -4.30 4.66 -2.86
C VAL A 87 -5.54 5.27 -3.50
N ARG A 88 -5.46 5.56 -4.80
CA ARG A 88 -6.59 6.09 -5.59
C ARG A 88 -7.39 4.91 -6.14
N THR A 89 -8.60 4.71 -5.64
CA THR A 89 -9.49 3.64 -6.09
C THR A 89 -10.93 3.86 -5.63
N ASN A 90 -11.88 3.32 -6.40
CA ASN A 90 -13.29 3.29 -6.04
C ASN A 90 -13.68 2.06 -5.21
N GLN A 91 -12.75 1.12 -5.00
CA GLN A 91 -12.97 -0.09 -4.21
C GLN A 91 -13.12 0.22 -2.72
N ARG A 92 -13.74 -0.71 -1.98
CA ARG A 92 -13.91 -0.58 -0.53
C ARG A 92 -12.55 -0.72 0.18
N LYS A 93 -12.31 0.08 1.22
CA LYS A 93 -11.05 0.06 1.99
C LYS A 93 -10.66 -1.34 2.47
N THR A 94 -11.63 -2.13 2.93
CA THR A 94 -11.39 -3.51 3.40
C THR A 94 -10.89 -4.45 2.31
N GLU A 95 -11.34 -4.28 1.07
CA GLU A 95 -10.91 -5.08 -0.08
C GLU A 95 -9.47 -4.72 -0.48
N VAL A 96 -9.18 -3.43 -0.58
CA VAL A 96 -7.84 -2.91 -0.88
C VAL A 96 -6.85 -3.39 0.17
N LEU A 97 -7.20 -3.31 1.46
CA LEU A 97 -6.36 -3.81 2.56
C LEU A 97 -6.05 -5.31 2.41
N ARG A 98 -7.04 -6.14 2.04
CA ARG A 98 -6.80 -7.58 1.87
C ARG A 98 -5.88 -7.89 0.70
N ARG A 99 -6.09 -7.23 -0.45
CA ARG A 99 -5.27 -7.43 -1.65
C ARG A 99 -3.83 -6.97 -1.42
N VAL A 100 -3.64 -5.80 -0.80
CA VAL A 100 -2.30 -5.31 -0.43
C VAL A 100 -1.61 -6.23 0.57
N ALA A 101 -2.33 -6.74 1.57
CA ALA A 101 -1.77 -7.68 2.54
C ALA A 101 -1.32 -9.00 1.90
N LEU A 102 -2.07 -9.49 0.90
CA LEU A 102 -1.69 -10.67 0.14
C LEU A 102 -0.38 -10.45 -0.62
N GLU A 103 -0.24 -9.31 -1.30
CA GLU A 103 1.00 -8.95 -1.99
C GLU A 103 2.17 -8.73 -1.03
N LEU A 104 1.95 -8.08 0.11
CA LEU A 104 2.98 -7.98 1.16
C LEU A 104 3.48 -9.36 1.61
N LYS A 105 2.57 -10.31 1.82
CA LYS A 105 2.92 -11.67 2.23
C LYS A 105 3.67 -12.44 1.13
N ARG A 106 3.37 -12.19 -0.14
CA ARG A 106 4.10 -12.75 -1.29
C ARG A 106 5.51 -12.20 -1.41
N MET A 107 5.70 -10.91 -1.09
CA MET A 107 6.99 -10.22 -1.19
C MET A 107 7.93 -10.51 -0.01
N GLN A 108 7.41 -11.00 1.12
CA GLN A 108 8.27 -11.44 2.20
C GLN A 108 9.11 -12.63 1.71
N PRO A 109 10.44 -12.59 1.90
CA PRO A 109 11.25 -13.78 1.67
C PRO A 109 10.61 -14.89 2.50
N GLN A 110 10.25 -16.00 1.85
CA GLN A 110 9.76 -17.17 2.57
C GLN A 110 10.83 -17.50 3.59
N ALA A 111 10.56 -17.21 4.87
CA ALA A 111 11.40 -17.69 5.94
C ALA A 111 11.46 -19.19 5.73
N ALA A 112 12.65 -19.67 5.37
CA ALA A 112 12.93 -21.08 5.18
C ALA A 112 12.31 -21.82 6.36
N ARG A 113 11.43 -22.78 6.03
CA ARG A 113 10.75 -23.62 7.02
C ARG A 113 11.76 -24.35 7.90
#